data_AF-A0A914D0J8-F1
#
_entry.id   AF-A0A914D0J8-F1
#
_cell.length_a   1.000
_cell.length_b   1.000
_cell.length_c   1.000
_cell.angle_alpha   90.00
_cell.angle_beta   90.00
_cell.angle_gamma   90.00
#
_symmetry.space_group_name_H-M   'P 1'
#
loop_
_entity.id
_entity.type
_entity.pdbx_description
1 polymer ?
#
loop_
_entity_poly.entity_id
_entity_poly.type
_entity_poly.pdbx_seq_one_letter_code
_entity_poly.pdbx_strand_id
1 'polypeptide(L)'
;MEHQLMESEWETAFNIFIRMEDTLSMFIAWAKTDAKVHYEIVKKCLYEMELYTSHMPEFSNHVNVEVNGYSANCINFDVSKNVLSIHQPIWRFLAGLFTASPDILANYIVKETKDSDSSSALNALNTHVNLKDKHAMLLEMPLRVLVLYAQTHAQLWRRNGFSLINQIHNYNSPLCRFEMYDRDVLMLQVVAALSDPTSFLIRLYDRFGLAKWAQLGSEDLPLPTLTANTPTVPSATPEELSKITVLIAEEMLHLLIIILSERYIPGVGKNVTFMDSLKREIIHLLCSGPKPFSFIER
;
A
#
# COMPACT_ATOMS: atom_id res chain seq x y z
N MET A 1 -4.78 -28.72 -34.38
CA MET A 1 -5.17 -27.30 -34.31
C MET A 1 -4.34 -26.73 -33.18
N GLU A 2 -3.28 -26.02 -33.53
CA GLU A 2 -2.31 -25.47 -32.56
C GLU A 2 -3.06 -24.61 -31.55
N HIS A 3 -2.86 -24.92 -30.27
CA HIS A 3 -3.26 -24.06 -29.17
C HIS A 3 -2.33 -22.85 -29.26
N GLN A 4 -2.73 -21.83 -30.00
CA GLN A 4 -2.06 -20.54 -29.98
C GLN A 4 -2.09 -20.11 -28.51
N LEU A 5 -0.94 -20.14 -27.85
CA LEU A 5 -0.72 -19.57 -26.53
C LEU A 5 -1.02 -18.07 -26.70
N MET A 6 -2.28 -17.67 -26.51
CA MET A 6 -2.57 -16.28 -26.22
C MET A 6 -1.75 -15.96 -24.98
N GLU A 7 -0.75 -15.10 -25.14
CA GLU A 7 -0.08 -14.44 -24.02
C GLU A 7 -1.18 -13.94 -23.09
N SER A 8 -1.11 -14.36 -21.82
CA SER A 8 -2.19 -14.07 -20.91
C SER A 8 -2.22 -12.55 -20.68
N GLU A 9 -3.40 -11.91 -20.67
CA GLU A 9 -3.49 -10.43 -20.61
C GLU A 9 -2.70 -9.83 -19.43
N TRP A 10 -2.54 -10.58 -18.33
CA TRP A 10 -1.71 -10.18 -17.20
C TRP A 10 -0.20 -10.13 -17.54
N GLU A 11 0.32 -11.05 -18.35
CA GLU A 11 1.73 -11.05 -18.80
C GLU A 11 2.04 -9.78 -19.58
N THR A 12 1.14 -9.39 -20.49
CA THR A 12 1.28 -8.14 -21.26
C THR A 12 1.32 -6.92 -20.34
N ALA A 13 0.48 -6.88 -19.29
CA ALA A 13 0.48 -5.76 -18.33
C ALA A 13 1.80 -5.65 -17.56
N PHE A 14 2.38 -6.77 -17.11
CA PHE A 14 3.72 -6.79 -16.49
C PHE A 14 4.81 -6.41 -17.49
N ASN A 15 4.75 -6.89 -18.74
CA ASN A 15 5.71 -6.55 -19.78
C ASN A 15 5.71 -5.04 -20.11
N ILE A 16 4.53 -4.40 -20.11
CA ILE A 16 4.41 -2.94 -20.24
C ILE A 16 5.03 -2.25 -19.04
N PHE A 17 4.71 -2.71 -17.82
CA PHE A 17 5.25 -2.14 -16.58
C PHE A 17 6.78 -2.18 -16.53
N ILE A 18 7.38 -3.35 -16.78
CA ILE A 18 8.84 -3.55 -16.78
C ILE A 18 9.52 -2.61 -17.78
N ARG A 19 8.91 -2.37 -18.95
CA ARG A 19 9.45 -1.42 -19.94
C ARG A 19 9.36 0.05 -19.50
N MET A 20 8.48 0.36 -18.56
CA MET A 20 8.22 1.72 -18.08
C MET A 20 8.89 2.04 -16.75
N GLU A 21 9.25 1.05 -15.95
CA GLU A 21 9.69 1.22 -14.55
C GLU A 21 10.92 2.13 -14.40
N ASP A 22 11.92 1.98 -15.28
CA ASP A 22 13.10 2.84 -15.31
C ASP A 22 12.74 4.29 -15.63
N THR A 23 11.85 4.49 -16.61
CA THR A 23 11.40 5.82 -17.01
C THR A 23 10.62 6.50 -15.89
N LEU A 24 9.75 5.75 -15.19
CA LEU A 24 9.02 6.24 -14.02
C LEU A 24 9.98 6.62 -12.89
N SER A 25 10.99 5.78 -12.62
CA SER A 25 12.03 6.03 -11.62
C SER A 25 12.82 7.30 -11.92
N MET A 26 13.24 7.48 -13.17
CA MET A 26 13.93 8.69 -13.62
C MET A 26 13.05 9.94 -13.49
N PHE A 27 11.76 9.83 -13.81
CA PHE A 27 10.83 10.94 -13.70
C PHE A 27 10.56 11.32 -12.23
N ILE A 28 10.46 10.34 -11.32
CA ILE A 28 10.42 10.59 -9.87
C ILE A 28 11.72 11.26 -9.40
N ALA A 29 12.89 10.77 -9.85
CA ALA A 29 14.17 11.35 -9.49
C ALA A 29 14.28 12.82 -9.94
N TRP A 30 13.87 13.11 -11.17
CA TRP A 30 13.80 14.47 -11.72
C TRP A 30 12.81 15.35 -10.95
N ALA A 31 11.60 14.84 -10.66
CA ALA A 31 10.61 15.59 -9.90
C ALA A 31 11.11 16.01 -8.52
N LYS A 32 12.01 15.23 -7.91
CA LYS A 32 12.60 15.53 -6.60
C LYS A 32 13.75 16.55 -6.62
N THR A 33 14.18 17.05 -7.79
CA THR A 33 15.28 18.03 -7.86
C THR A 33 14.81 19.48 -7.72
N ASP A 34 13.53 19.75 -7.96
CA ASP A 34 12.95 21.09 -7.92
C ASP A 34 11.59 21.06 -7.19
N ALA A 35 11.45 21.89 -6.16
CA ALA A 35 10.27 21.91 -5.31
C ALA A 35 8.98 22.30 -6.05
N LYS A 36 9.06 23.16 -7.08
CA LYS A 36 7.90 23.59 -7.86
C LYS A 36 7.45 22.48 -8.81
N VAL A 37 8.39 21.82 -9.48
CA VAL A 37 8.11 20.66 -10.33
C VAL A 37 7.47 19.54 -9.50
N HIS A 38 8.06 19.22 -8.33
CA HIS A 38 7.53 18.24 -7.39
C HIS A 38 6.08 18.55 -7.02
N TYR A 39 5.81 19.79 -6.62
CA TYR A 39 4.49 20.26 -6.24
C TYR A 39 3.45 20.09 -7.34
N GLU A 40 3.73 20.55 -8.56
CA GLU A 40 2.79 20.46 -9.69
C GLU A 40 2.49 19.00 -10.07
N ILE A 41 3.52 18.13 -10.00
CA ILE A 41 3.34 16.71 -10.29
C ILE A 41 2.48 16.04 -9.20
N VAL A 42 2.76 16.28 -7.91
CA VAL A 42 1.93 15.72 -6.82
C VAL A 42 0.49 16.19 -6.93
N LYS A 43 0.28 17.48 -7.18
CA LYS A 43 -1.06 18.05 -7.37
C LYS A 43 -1.80 17.37 -8.53
N LYS A 44 -1.10 17.13 -9.65
CA LYS A 44 -1.68 16.42 -10.79
C LYS A 44 -2.00 14.96 -10.46
N CYS A 45 -1.12 14.25 -9.75
CA CYS A 45 -1.40 12.88 -9.30
C CYS A 45 -2.65 12.83 -8.42
N LEU A 46 -2.77 13.73 -7.44
CA LEU A 46 -3.93 13.79 -6.55
C LEU A 46 -5.22 14.08 -7.31
N TYR A 47 -5.18 15.02 -8.26
CA TYR A 47 -6.32 15.31 -9.13
C TYR A 47 -6.77 14.07 -9.93
N GLU A 48 -5.83 13.34 -10.55
CA GLU A 48 -6.17 12.13 -11.31
C GLU A 48 -6.69 11.01 -10.40
N MET A 49 -6.18 10.89 -9.18
CA MET A 49 -6.70 9.93 -8.18
C MET A 49 -8.12 10.28 -7.75
N GLU A 50 -8.40 11.55 -7.48
CA GLU A 50 -9.75 12.03 -7.13
C GLU A 50 -10.72 11.82 -8.28
N LEU A 51 -10.31 12.16 -9.50
CA LEU A 51 -11.11 11.93 -10.69
C LEU A 51 -11.38 10.43 -10.88
N TYR A 52 -10.38 9.58 -10.73
CA TYR A 52 -10.57 8.14 -10.86
C TYR A 52 -11.53 7.59 -9.81
N THR A 53 -11.33 7.99 -8.55
CA THR A 53 -12.14 7.51 -7.43
C THR A 53 -13.56 8.09 -7.41
N SER A 54 -13.81 9.26 -8.00
CA SER A 54 -15.16 9.81 -8.14
C SER A 54 -16.07 8.97 -9.05
N HIS A 55 -15.49 8.18 -9.96
CA HIS A 55 -16.23 7.25 -10.81
C HIS A 55 -16.45 5.87 -10.17
N MET A 56 -15.88 5.64 -8.98
CA MET A 56 -15.96 4.37 -8.28
C MET A 56 -17.03 4.46 -7.16
N PRO A 57 -18.12 3.68 -7.24
CA PRO A 57 -19.21 3.77 -6.27
C PRO A 57 -18.76 3.42 -4.85
N GLU A 58 -17.77 2.55 -4.68
CA GLU A 58 -17.23 2.19 -3.36
C GLU A 58 -16.59 3.39 -2.64
N PHE A 59 -15.96 4.32 -3.35
CA PHE A 59 -15.34 5.51 -2.74
C PHE A 59 -16.38 6.55 -2.31
N SER A 60 -17.61 6.45 -2.80
CA SER A 60 -18.74 7.26 -2.30
C SER A 60 -19.34 6.67 -1.02
N ASN A 61 -19.26 5.35 -0.86
CA ASN A 61 -19.86 4.62 0.25
C ASN A 61 -18.85 4.39 1.39
N HIS A 62 -18.96 5.18 2.44
CA HIS A 62 -18.17 5.02 3.65
C HIS A 62 -18.94 4.24 4.70
N VAL A 63 -18.25 3.34 5.39
CA VAL A 63 -18.75 2.61 6.55
C VAL A 63 -17.93 3.06 7.76
N ASN A 64 -18.63 3.39 8.84
CA ASN A 64 -18.00 3.65 10.12
C ASN A 64 -17.70 2.30 10.79
N VAL A 65 -16.41 2.00 10.98
CA VAL A 65 -15.96 0.78 11.64
C VAL A 65 -15.52 1.12 13.05
N GLU A 66 -16.06 0.40 14.02
CA GLU A 66 -15.77 0.58 15.44
C GLU A 66 -14.96 -0.60 16.00
N VAL A 67 -13.88 -0.28 16.71
CA VAL A 67 -13.04 -1.23 17.44
C VAL A 67 -12.75 -0.65 18.82
N ASN A 68 -13.20 -1.33 19.88
CA ASN A 68 -12.96 -0.95 21.28
C ASN A 68 -13.38 0.49 21.62
N GLY A 69 -14.51 0.98 21.10
CA GLY A 69 -15.00 2.33 21.33
C GLY A 69 -14.34 3.43 20.48
N TYR A 70 -13.35 3.08 19.65
CA TYR A 70 -12.78 3.98 18.64
C TYR A 70 -13.39 3.69 17.29
N SER A 71 -13.60 4.73 16.48
CA SER A 71 -14.16 4.58 15.14
C SER A 71 -13.34 5.29 14.07
N ALA A 72 -13.40 4.74 12.86
CA ALA A 72 -12.87 5.38 11.67
C ALA A 72 -13.79 5.17 10.47
N ASN A 73 -13.80 6.15 9.56
CA ASN A 73 -14.46 6.01 8.27
C ASN A 73 -13.57 5.20 7.33
N CYS A 74 -14.15 4.11 6.80
CA CYS A 74 -13.52 3.16 5.91
C CYS A 74 -14.32 3.04 4.60
N ILE A 75 -13.65 2.77 3.48
CA ILE A 75 -14.29 2.63 2.16
C ILE A 75 -14.93 1.25 2.02
N ASN A 76 -16.20 1.13 1.66
CA ASN A 76 -16.87 -0.17 1.61
C ASN A 76 -16.38 -1.03 0.42
N PHE A 77 -15.41 -1.92 0.64
CA PHE A 77 -14.85 -2.77 -0.40
C PHE A 77 -14.49 -4.16 0.12
N ASP A 78 -14.95 -5.20 -0.59
CA ASP A 78 -14.69 -6.61 -0.26
C ASP A 78 -13.67 -7.24 -1.19
N VAL A 79 -12.42 -7.38 -0.73
CA VAL A 79 -11.31 -7.99 -1.50
C VAL A 79 -11.63 -9.41 -1.96
N SER A 80 -12.50 -10.13 -1.24
CA SER A 80 -12.88 -11.50 -1.61
C SER A 80 -13.92 -11.59 -2.73
N LYS A 81 -14.62 -10.48 -3.03
CA LYS A 81 -15.76 -10.46 -3.97
C LYS A 81 -15.60 -9.45 -5.11
N ASN A 82 -14.99 -8.31 -4.83
CA ASN A 82 -14.86 -7.20 -5.78
C ASN A 82 -13.62 -7.36 -6.67
N VAL A 83 -13.72 -6.83 -7.89
CA VAL A 83 -12.60 -6.83 -8.85
C VAL A 83 -11.50 -5.89 -8.36
N LEU A 84 -10.26 -6.36 -8.42
CA LEU A 84 -9.07 -5.60 -8.02
C LEU A 84 -7.99 -5.74 -9.09
N SER A 85 -7.37 -4.62 -9.47
CA SER A 85 -6.14 -4.61 -10.28
C SER A 85 -4.92 -4.63 -9.37
N ILE A 86 -3.91 -5.44 -9.71
CA ILE A 86 -2.59 -5.41 -9.06
C ILE A 86 -1.76 -4.21 -9.57
N HIS A 87 -2.11 -3.61 -10.70
CA HIS A 87 -1.40 -2.43 -11.24
C HIS A 87 -2.02 -1.14 -10.71
N GLN A 88 -1.30 -0.46 -9.80
CA GLN A 88 -1.70 0.81 -9.18
C GLN A 88 -0.69 1.93 -9.51
N PRO A 89 -0.50 2.29 -10.79
CA PRO A 89 0.62 3.13 -11.22
C PRO A 89 0.61 4.52 -10.59
N ILE A 90 -0.55 5.20 -10.50
CA ILE A 90 -0.62 6.56 -9.96
C ILE A 90 -0.32 6.58 -8.46
N TRP A 91 -0.88 5.63 -7.69
CA TRP A 91 -0.59 5.50 -6.25
C TRP A 91 0.89 5.24 -6.00
N ARG A 92 1.50 4.31 -6.75
CA ARG A 92 2.92 3.95 -6.58
C ARG A 92 3.86 5.06 -7.01
N PHE A 93 3.53 5.73 -8.11
CA PHE A 93 4.25 6.90 -8.58
C PHE A 93 4.21 8.02 -7.53
N LEU A 94 3.03 8.32 -6.98
CA LEU A 94 2.88 9.28 -5.90
C LEU A 94 3.64 8.85 -4.63
N ALA A 95 3.63 7.56 -4.28
CA ALA A 95 4.43 7.04 -3.16
C ALA A 95 5.92 7.37 -3.35
N GLY A 96 6.44 7.20 -4.57
CA GLY A 96 7.83 7.53 -4.89
C GLY A 96 8.16 9.03 -4.77
N LEU A 97 7.20 9.92 -5.07
CA LEU A 97 7.38 11.36 -4.86
C LEU A 97 7.54 11.70 -3.37
N PHE A 98 6.92 10.95 -2.46
CA PHE A 98 7.10 11.13 -1.02
C PHE A 98 8.48 10.69 -0.48
N THR A 99 9.40 10.26 -1.36
CA THR A 99 10.83 10.07 -1.03
C THR A 99 11.67 11.33 -1.23
N ALA A 100 11.03 12.49 -1.49
CA ALA A 100 11.73 13.77 -1.63
C ALA A 100 12.43 14.21 -0.34
N SER A 101 13.32 15.19 -0.44
CA SER A 101 14.00 15.73 0.74
C SER A 101 12.99 16.37 1.71
N PRO A 102 13.30 16.40 3.02
CA PRO A 102 12.46 17.07 4.01
C PRO A 102 12.12 18.52 3.64
N ASP A 103 13.03 19.24 2.97
CA ASP A 103 12.81 20.62 2.53
C ASP A 103 11.71 20.74 1.46
N ILE A 104 11.66 19.79 0.52
CA ILE A 104 10.59 19.73 -0.49
C ILE A 104 9.28 19.29 0.18
N LEU A 105 9.35 18.30 1.07
CA LEU A 105 8.18 17.75 1.76
C LEU A 105 7.59 18.69 2.81
N ALA A 106 8.34 19.68 3.31
CA ALA A 106 7.87 20.66 4.29
C ALA A 106 6.65 21.47 3.79
N ASN A 107 6.48 21.59 2.47
CA ASN A 107 5.34 22.27 1.85
C ASN A 107 4.04 21.43 1.86
N TYR A 108 4.12 20.15 2.24
CA TYR A 108 2.96 19.27 2.37
C TYR A 108 2.49 19.33 3.82
N ILE A 109 1.49 20.16 4.05
CA ILE A 109 1.02 20.48 5.40
C ILE A 109 -0.28 19.72 5.71
N VAL A 110 -0.29 19.00 6.83
CA VAL A 110 -1.51 18.57 7.55
C VAL A 110 -1.85 19.66 8.57
N LYS A 111 -2.40 20.80 8.15
CA LYS A 111 -2.93 21.82 9.07
C LYS A 111 -4.40 22.06 8.82
N GLU A 112 -5.12 22.31 9.91
CA GLU A 112 -6.43 22.94 9.86
C GLU A 112 -6.28 24.34 9.26
N THR A 113 -6.77 24.54 8.04
CA THR A 113 -7.15 25.88 7.61
C THR A 113 -8.34 26.29 8.45
N LYS A 114 -8.07 27.01 9.55
CA LYS A 114 -9.12 27.83 10.18
C LYS A 114 -9.43 28.94 9.18
N ASP A 115 -10.67 28.99 8.71
CA ASP A 115 -11.18 29.89 7.65
C ASP A 115 -11.12 31.40 7.99
N SER A 116 -10.34 31.85 8.97
CA SER A 116 -10.43 33.20 9.53
C SER A 116 -9.47 34.25 8.95
N ASP A 117 -8.42 33.90 8.20
CA ASP A 117 -7.42 34.87 7.70
C ASP A 117 -7.28 34.83 6.16
N SER A 118 -8.33 35.26 5.46
CA SER A 118 -8.46 35.13 4.00
C SER A 118 -7.49 35.99 3.15
N SER A 119 -6.67 36.86 3.74
CA SER A 119 -5.78 37.77 2.98
C SER A 119 -4.30 37.35 2.98
N SER A 120 -3.79 36.67 4.02
CA SER A 120 -2.44 36.06 3.99
C SER A 120 -2.45 34.62 3.49
N ALA A 121 -3.62 33.97 3.53
CA ALA A 121 -3.83 32.61 3.04
C ALA A 121 -3.62 32.50 1.52
N LEU A 122 -4.05 33.47 0.72
CA LEU A 122 -3.99 33.38 -0.75
C LEU A 122 -2.57 33.30 -1.35
N ASN A 123 -1.56 33.87 -0.67
CA ASN A 123 -0.16 33.77 -1.10
C ASN A 123 0.54 32.51 -0.58
N ALA A 124 0.10 31.96 0.55
CA ALA A 124 0.59 30.69 1.09
C ALA A 124 -0.13 29.46 0.47
N LEU A 125 -1.37 29.60 0.00
CA LEU A 125 -2.18 28.52 -0.58
C LEU A 125 -1.65 28.01 -1.93
N ASN A 126 -0.84 28.80 -2.64
CA ASN A 126 -0.35 28.41 -3.95
C ASN A 126 0.79 27.38 -3.90
N THR A 127 1.33 27.06 -2.72
CA THR A 127 2.46 26.12 -2.57
C THR A 127 2.17 24.95 -1.63
N HIS A 128 0.98 24.84 -1.04
CA HIS A 128 0.68 23.82 -0.05
C HIS A 128 -0.40 22.85 -0.53
N VAL A 129 -0.14 21.55 -0.41
CA VAL A 129 -1.13 20.50 -0.69
C VAL A 129 -1.76 20.03 0.61
N ASN A 130 -3.07 20.16 0.74
CA ASN A 130 -3.82 19.65 1.88
C ASN A 130 -4.15 18.16 1.67
N LEU A 131 -3.58 17.30 2.51
CA LEU A 131 -3.78 15.84 2.47
C LEU A 131 -4.77 15.32 3.53
N LYS A 132 -5.25 16.16 4.45
CA LYS A 132 -6.00 15.76 5.66
C LYS A 132 -7.14 14.78 5.36
N ASP A 133 -7.96 15.09 4.36
CA ASP A 133 -9.16 14.30 4.03
C ASP A 133 -8.90 13.27 2.92
N LYS A 134 -7.64 13.10 2.51
CA LYS A 134 -7.24 12.21 1.41
C LYS A 134 -6.64 10.89 1.91
N HIS A 135 -6.43 10.75 3.21
CA HIS A 135 -5.76 9.57 3.79
C HIS A 135 -6.43 8.25 3.42
N ALA A 136 -7.77 8.18 3.43
CA ALA A 136 -8.50 6.98 3.05
C ALA A 136 -8.26 6.63 1.57
N MET A 137 -8.36 7.63 0.68
CA MET A 137 -8.13 7.48 -0.76
C MET A 137 -6.69 7.03 -1.08
N LEU A 138 -5.71 7.64 -0.40
CA LEU A 138 -4.29 7.31 -0.56
C LEU A 138 -3.98 5.87 -0.11
N LEU A 139 -4.62 5.42 0.97
CA LEU A 139 -4.39 4.09 1.56
C LEU A 139 -5.05 2.96 0.78
N GLU A 140 -6.26 3.20 0.28
CA GLU A 140 -7.20 2.14 -0.09
C GLU A 140 -6.67 1.21 -1.19
N MET A 141 -6.22 1.75 -2.32
CA MET A 141 -5.79 0.91 -3.45
C MET A 141 -4.54 0.08 -3.15
N PRO A 142 -3.45 0.65 -2.57
CA PRO A 142 -2.29 -0.13 -2.13
C PRO A 142 -2.66 -1.19 -1.09
N LEU A 143 -3.50 -0.84 -0.11
CA LEU A 143 -3.92 -1.76 0.94
C LEU A 143 -4.73 -2.94 0.39
N ARG A 144 -5.60 -2.73 -0.60
CA ARG A 144 -6.32 -3.81 -1.28
C ARG A 144 -5.35 -4.83 -1.91
N VAL A 145 -4.29 -4.37 -2.59
CA VAL A 145 -3.29 -5.24 -3.22
C VAL A 145 -2.49 -6.01 -2.16
N LEU A 146 -2.08 -5.34 -1.08
CA LEU A 146 -1.37 -5.98 0.04
C LEU A 146 -2.23 -7.01 0.77
N VAL A 147 -3.53 -6.76 0.92
CA VAL A 147 -4.47 -7.76 1.47
C VAL A 147 -4.61 -8.95 0.52
N LEU A 148 -4.77 -8.73 -0.79
CA LEU A 148 -4.82 -9.82 -1.76
C LEU A 148 -3.52 -10.66 -1.74
N TYR A 149 -2.37 -9.99 -1.62
CA TYR A 149 -1.06 -10.63 -1.44
C TYR A 149 -1.05 -11.51 -0.19
N ALA A 150 -1.38 -10.95 0.98
CA ALA A 150 -1.46 -11.67 2.26
C ALA A 150 -2.41 -12.89 2.18
N GLN A 151 -3.60 -12.72 1.62
CA GLN A 151 -4.58 -13.81 1.48
C GLN A 151 -4.10 -14.92 0.55
N THR A 152 -3.35 -14.57 -0.50
CA THR A 152 -2.75 -15.55 -1.42
C THR A 152 -1.66 -16.35 -0.71
N HIS A 153 -0.84 -15.69 0.11
CA HIS A 153 0.14 -16.35 0.98
C HIS A 153 -0.51 -17.24 2.04
N ALA A 154 -1.62 -16.79 2.63
CA ALA A 154 -2.49 -17.59 3.51
C ALA A 154 -3.31 -18.66 2.77
N GLN A 155 -3.06 -18.87 1.48
CA GLN A 155 -3.58 -19.98 0.68
C GLN A 155 -5.10 -19.96 0.45
N LEU A 156 -5.73 -18.79 0.57
CA LEU A 156 -7.18 -18.62 0.43
C LEU A 156 -7.66 -18.61 -1.03
N TRP A 157 -6.74 -18.39 -1.98
CA TRP A 157 -7.05 -18.23 -3.40
C TRP A 157 -6.60 -19.42 -4.28
N ARG A 158 -6.30 -20.58 -3.68
CA ARG A 158 -5.79 -21.77 -4.40
C ARG A 158 -6.69 -22.26 -5.55
N ARG A 159 -8.00 -21.96 -5.50
CA ARG A 159 -8.99 -22.40 -6.51
C ARG A 159 -9.11 -21.46 -7.71
N ASN A 160 -8.46 -20.29 -7.68
CA ASN A 160 -8.55 -19.27 -8.73
C ASN A 160 -7.56 -19.51 -9.89
N GLY A 161 -6.86 -20.64 -9.87
CA GLY A 161 -5.91 -21.04 -10.90
C GLY A 161 -4.57 -20.33 -10.82
N PHE A 162 -3.67 -20.71 -11.73
CA PHE A 162 -2.29 -20.20 -11.75
C PHE A 162 -2.19 -18.73 -12.15
N SER A 163 -3.19 -18.14 -12.81
CA SER A 163 -3.16 -16.73 -13.24
C SER A 163 -2.95 -15.78 -12.05
N LEU A 164 -3.78 -15.88 -11.00
CA LEU A 164 -3.63 -15.03 -9.81
C LEU A 164 -2.32 -15.30 -9.09
N ILE A 165 -1.94 -16.57 -8.94
CA ILE A 165 -0.69 -16.97 -8.28
C ILE A 165 0.51 -16.37 -9.03
N ASN A 166 0.51 -16.42 -10.36
CA ASN A 166 1.58 -15.86 -11.19
C ASN A 166 1.63 -14.34 -11.11
N GLN A 167 0.48 -13.66 -11.08
CA GLN A 167 0.45 -12.20 -10.90
C GLN A 167 1.01 -11.79 -9.55
N ILE A 168 0.63 -12.48 -8.46
CA ILE A 168 1.16 -12.25 -7.12
C ILE A 168 2.66 -12.58 -7.02
N HIS A 169 3.10 -13.64 -7.69
CA HIS A 169 4.52 -13.97 -7.80
C HIS A 169 5.31 -12.85 -8.48
N ASN A 170 4.83 -12.34 -9.63
CA ASN A 170 5.49 -11.25 -10.34
C ASN A 170 5.49 -9.95 -9.53
N TYR A 171 4.38 -9.62 -8.87
CA TYR A 171 4.23 -8.45 -8.01
C TYR A 171 5.31 -8.33 -6.92
N ASN A 172 5.73 -9.44 -6.32
CA ASN A 172 6.80 -9.48 -5.32
C ASN A 172 8.12 -10.10 -5.86
N SER A 173 8.23 -10.30 -7.17
CA SER A 173 9.46 -10.81 -7.79
C SER A 173 10.57 -9.76 -7.73
N PRO A 174 11.86 -10.14 -7.69
CA PRO A 174 12.96 -9.17 -7.71
C PRO A 174 12.91 -8.19 -8.88
N LEU A 175 12.30 -8.57 -10.02
CA LEU A 175 12.14 -7.69 -11.18
C LEU A 175 11.20 -6.52 -10.88
N CYS A 176 10.03 -6.77 -10.28
CA CYS A 176 8.99 -5.75 -10.14
C CYS A 176 8.85 -5.20 -8.72
N ARG A 177 9.37 -5.90 -7.71
CA ARG A 177 9.12 -5.64 -6.29
C ARG A 177 9.35 -4.19 -5.89
N PHE A 178 10.47 -3.61 -6.34
CA PHE A 178 10.89 -2.26 -5.97
C PHE A 178 9.86 -1.20 -6.39
N GLU A 179 9.32 -1.30 -7.61
CA GLU A 179 8.34 -0.35 -8.14
C GLU A 179 6.87 -0.80 -7.94
N MET A 180 6.64 -1.96 -7.30
CA MET A 180 5.31 -2.47 -6.97
C MET A 180 5.10 -2.64 -5.46
N TYR A 181 5.46 -3.80 -4.90
CA TYR A 181 5.23 -4.13 -3.48
C TYR A 181 5.82 -3.09 -2.54
N ASP A 182 7.09 -2.70 -2.75
CA ASP A 182 7.78 -1.76 -1.88
C ASP A 182 7.15 -0.35 -1.99
N ARG A 183 6.60 0.04 -3.16
CA ARG A 183 5.85 1.29 -3.34
C ARG A 183 4.49 1.27 -2.65
N ASP A 184 3.81 0.13 -2.61
CA ASP A 184 2.54 -0.01 -1.88
C ASP A 184 2.80 0.11 -0.37
N VAL A 185 3.84 -0.55 0.15
CA VAL A 185 4.30 -0.41 1.54
C VAL A 185 4.68 1.05 1.84
N LEU A 186 5.40 1.70 0.94
CA LEU A 186 5.79 3.11 1.07
C LEU A 186 4.57 4.02 1.17
N MET A 187 3.52 3.80 0.36
CA MET A 187 2.29 4.58 0.48
C MET A 187 1.61 4.36 1.85
N LEU A 188 1.61 3.14 2.37
CA LEU A 188 1.11 2.86 3.72
C LEU A 188 1.94 3.59 4.79
N GLN A 189 3.27 3.64 4.66
CA GLN A 189 4.15 4.41 5.55
C GLN A 189 3.84 5.91 5.50
N VAL A 190 3.61 6.47 4.31
CA VAL A 190 3.21 7.87 4.13
C VAL A 190 1.88 8.13 4.84
N VAL A 191 0.86 7.31 4.59
CA VAL A 191 -0.45 7.52 5.23
C VAL A 191 -0.38 7.32 6.75
N ALA A 192 0.41 6.36 7.23
CA ALA A 192 0.64 6.16 8.66
C ALA A 192 1.30 7.38 9.32
N ALA A 193 2.21 8.07 8.62
CA ALA A 193 2.85 9.29 9.10
C ALA A 193 1.90 10.51 9.10
N LEU A 194 0.87 10.52 8.24
CA LEU A 194 -0.08 11.61 8.09
C LEU A 194 -1.37 11.44 8.92
N SER A 195 -1.73 10.21 9.29
CA SER A 195 -2.98 9.87 9.96
C SER A 195 -2.82 9.73 11.47
N ASP A 196 -3.94 9.82 12.20
CA ASP A 196 -3.95 9.36 13.59
C ASP A 196 -3.74 7.83 13.63
N PRO A 197 -2.93 7.31 14.57
CA PRO A 197 -2.61 5.88 14.62
C PRO A 197 -3.86 4.99 14.74
N THR A 198 -4.88 5.47 15.46
CA THR A 198 -6.12 4.72 15.69
C THR A 198 -6.90 4.52 14.39
N SER A 199 -7.15 5.58 13.62
CA SER A 199 -7.87 5.44 12.35
C SER A 199 -7.08 4.66 11.32
N PHE A 200 -5.75 4.77 11.31
CA PHE A 200 -4.90 3.94 10.46
C PHE A 200 -5.08 2.45 10.79
N LEU A 201 -5.01 2.09 12.07
CA LEU A 201 -5.19 0.70 12.51
C LEU A 201 -6.60 0.19 12.24
N ILE A 202 -7.65 0.99 12.46
CA ILE A 202 -9.03 0.58 12.18
C ILE A 202 -9.23 0.30 10.68
N ARG A 203 -8.68 1.14 9.79
CA ARG A 203 -8.73 0.90 8.34
C ARG A 203 -7.98 -0.37 7.94
N LEU A 204 -6.84 -0.63 8.59
CA LEU A 204 -6.09 -1.87 8.41
C LEU A 204 -6.90 -3.09 8.84
N TYR A 205 -7.46 -3.07 10.06
CA TYR A 205 -8.31 -4.14 10.57
C TYR A 205 -9.53 -4.38 9.67
N ASP A 206 -10.18 -3.32 9.19
CA ASP A 206 -11.31 -3.43 8.28
C ASP A 206 -10.92 -4.15 6.99
N ARG A 207 -9.89 -3.68 6.27
CA ARG A 207 -9.47 -4.30 4.99
C ARG A 207 -9.01 -5.74 5.14
N PHE A 208 -8.32 -6.09 6.22
CA PHE A 208 -7.92 -7.47 6.50
C PHE A 208 -9.09 -8.36 6.98
N GLY A 209 -10.26 -7.79 7.30
CA GLY A 209 -11.40 -8.54 7.83
C GLY A 209 -11.23 -8.94 9.31
N LEU A 210 -10.45 -8.16 10.06
CA LEU A 210 -10.02 -8.42 11.43
C LEU A 210 -10.60 -7.41 12.45
N ALA A 211 -11.54 -6.54 12.05
CA ALA A 211 -12.14 -5.57 12.96
C ALA A 211 -12.81 -6.23 14.19
N LYS A 212 -13.52 -7.35 13.98
CA LYS A 212 -14.10 -8.15 15.08
C LYS A 212 -13.02 -8.87 15.91
N TRP A 213 -11.98 -9.39 15.25
CA TRP A 213 -10.86 -10.05 15.93
C TRP A 213 -10.14 -9.10 16.89
N ALA A 214 -9.99 -7.83 16.51
CA ALA A 214 -9.35 -6.79 17.31
C ALA A 214 -10.18 -6.28 18.51
N GLN A 215 -11.43 -6.74 18.68
CA GLN A 215 -12.26 -6.35 19.83
C GLN A 215 -11.79 -7.05 21.11
N LEU A 216 -11.72 -6.31 22.22
CA LEU A 216 -11.45 -6.83 23.56
C LEU A 216 -12.57 -7.80 23.96
N GLY A 217 -12.21 -8.97 24.48
CA GLY A 217 -13.16 -10.02 24.83
C GLY A 217 -13.62 -10.87 23.64
N SER A 218 -12.95 -10.78 22.48
CA SER A 218 -13.21 -11.65 21.33
C SER A 218 -12.96 -13.14 21.60
N GLU A 219 -12.21 -13.47 22.67
CA GLU A 219 -11.97 -14.85 23.13
C GLU A 219 -13.23 -15.53 23.69
N ASP A 220 -14.18 -14.75 24.25
CA ASP A 220 -15.41 -15.24 24.88
C ASP A 220 -16.62 -15.26 23.92
N LEU A 221 -16.50 -14.64 22.75
CA LEU A 221 -17.53 -14.67 21.71
C LEU A 221 -17.43 -15.99 20.93
N PRO A 222 -18.56 -16.63 20.55
CA PRO A 222 -18.51 -17.81 19.68
C PRO A 222 -17.80 -17.41 18.38
N LEU A 223 -16.55 -17.89 18.23
CA LEU A 223 -15.53 -17.64 17.22
C LEU A 223 -15.75 -16.40 16.33
N PRO A 224 -14.79 -15.47 16.20
CA PRO A 224 -14.98 -14.32 15.33
C PRO A 224 -15.22 -14.83 13.91
N THR A 225 -16.47 -14.71 13.46
CA THR A 225 -16.81 -14.78 12.04
C THR A 225 -15.85 -13.82 11.37
N LEU A 226 -14.92 -14.33 10.56
CA LEU A 226 -14.18 -13.52 9.59
C LEU A 226 -15.18 -12.52 9.03
N THR A 227 -14.90 -11.22 9.17
CA THR A 227 -15.80 -10.21 8.64
C THR A 227 -15.73 -10.23 7.11
N ALA A 228 -16.46 -9.34 6.45
CA ALA A 228 -16.24 -9.04 5.04
C ALA A 228 -14.72 -8.95 4.73
N ASN A 229 -14.34 -9.28 3.49
CA ASN A 229 -12.98 -9.19 2.95
C ASN A 229 -12.17 -10.50 2.95
N THR A 230 -12.55 -11.56 3.67
CA THR A 230 -11.89 -12.88 3.58
C THR A 230 -12.68 -13.87 2.72
N PRO A 231 -12.07 -14.60 1.77
CA PRO A 231 -12.75 -15.62 0.99
C PRO A 231 -13.48 -16.65 1.86
N THR A 232 -14.79 -16.79 1.64
CA THR A 232 -15.58 -17.82 2.32
C THR A 232 -15.17 -19.19 1.80
N VAL A 233 -14.73 -20.07 2.68
CA VAL A 233 -14.52 -21.48 2.36
C VAL A 233 -15.84 -22.22 2.61
N PRO A 234 -16.55 -22.68 1.57
CA PRO A 234 -17.80 -23.43 1.76
C PRO A 234 -17.52 -24.65 2.63
N SER A 235 -18.40 -24.95 3.59
CA SER A 235 -18.28 -26.06 4.55
C SER A 235 -17.08 -26.03 5.51
N ALA A 236 -16.42 -24.88 5.69
CA ALA A 236 -15.34 -24.78 6.67
C ALA A 236 -15.85 -24.98 8.11
N THR A 237 -15.13 -25.78 8.89
CA THR A 237 -15.44 -25.95 10.30
C THR A 237 -15.06 -24.68 11.09
N PRO A 238 -15.63 -24.47 12.30
CA PRO A 238 -15.19 -23.39 13.18
C PRO A 238 -13.67 -23.40 13.40
N GLU A 239 -13.06 -24.56 13.60
CA GLU A 239 -11.61 -24.70 13.79
C GLU A 239 -10.81 -24.25 12.56
N GLU A 240 -11.30 -24.52 11.35
CA GLU A 240 -10.66 -24.05 10.11
C GLU A 240 -10.77 -22.54 9.95
N LEU A 241 -11.92 -21.94 10.28
CA LEU A 241 -12.11 -20.50 10.27
C LEU A 241 -11.20 -19.79 11.29
N SER A 242 -11.00 -20.38 12.47
CA SER A 242 -10.05 -19.88 13.47
C SER A 242 -8.63 -19.89 12.94
N LYS A 243 -8.18 -21.01 12.33
CA LYS A 243 -6.86 -21.10 11.70
C LYS A 243 -6.65 -20.05 10.62
N ILE A 244 -7.65 -19.85 9.74
CA ILE A 244 -7.61 -18.81 8.70
C ILE A 244 -7.49 -17.43 9.33
N THR A 245 -8.27 -17.14 10.38
CA THR A 245 -8.22 -15.86 11.09
C THR A 245 -6.82 -15.60 11.66
N VAL A 246 -6.20 -16.60 12.28
CA VAL A 246 -4.83 -16.49 12.82
C VAL A 246 -3.82 -16.23 11.71
N LEU A 247 -3.89 -16.94 10.58
CA LEU A 247 -2.99 -16.72 9.44
C LEU A 247 -3.12 -15.30 8.87
N ILE A 248 -4.34 -14.80 8.72
CA ILE A 248 -4.58 -13.44 8.23
C ILE A 248 -4.11 -12.39 9.24
N ALA A 249 -4.28 -12.64 10.54
CA ALA A 249 -3.74 -11.78 11.58
C ALA A 249 -2.20 -11.76 11.57
N GLU A 250 -1.55 -12.91 11.35
CA GLU A 250 -0.10 -13.00 11.22
C GLU A 250 0.42 -12.18 10.03
N GLU A 251 -0.20 -12.31 8.86
CA GLU A 251 0.17 -11.52 7.67
C GLU A 251 -0.03 -10.01 7.87
N MET A 252 -1.12 -9.61 8.54
CA MET A 252 -1.36 -8.19 8.87
C MET A 252 -0.29 -7.66 9.84
N LEU A 253 0.04 -8.42 10.89
CA LEU A 253 1.08 -8.05 11.85
C LEU A 253 2.46 -8.01 11.18
N HIS A 254 2.74 -8.93 10.25
CA HIS A 254 3.95 -8.92 9.45
C HIS A 254 4.04 -7.65 8.59
N LEU A 255 2.94 -7.25 7.94
CA LEU A 255 2.87 -5.99 7.21
C LEU A 255 3.12 -4.78 8.13
N LEU A 256 2.54 -4.76 9.34
CA LEU A 256 2.82 -3.70 10.33
C LEU A 256 4.31 -3.64 10.71
N ILE A 257 4.94 -4.80 10.93
CA ILE A 257 6.38 -4.88 11.21
C ILE A 257 7.18 -4.29 10.04
N ILE A 258 6.81 -4.62 8.80
CA ILE A 258 7.45 -4.07 7.59
C ILE A 258 7.27 -2.55 7.52
N ILE A 259 6.05 -2.04 7.70
CA ILE A 259 5.77 -0.59 7.69
C ILE A 259 6.65 0.15 8.71
N LEU A 260 6.80 -0.42 9.91
CA LEU A 260 7.58 0.20 10.99
C LEU A 260 9.10 0.03 10.83
N SER A 261 9.55 -1.04 10.19
CA SER A 261 10.96 -1.46 10.20
C SER A 261 11.68 -1.24 8.86
N GLU A 262 11.02 -1.42 7.72
CA GLU A 262 11.60 -1.24 6.38
C GLU A 262 11.60 0.23 5.98
N ARG A 263 12.38 1.04 6.70
CA ARG A 263 12.53 2.49 6.47
C ARG A 263 13.95 2.87 6.06
N TYR A 264 14.64 2.01 5.32
CA TYR A 264 16.03 2.20 4.89
C TYR A 264 16.17 2.84 3.51
N ILE A 265 15.11 3.50 3.02
CA ILE A 265 15.13 4.30 1.79
C ILE A 265 15.41 5.76 2.16
N PRO A 266 16.36 6.44 1.49
CA PRO A 266 16.59 7.87 1.68
C PRO A 266 15.31 8.68 1.46
N GLY A 267 15.01 9.60 2.38
CA GLY A 267 13.75 10.36 2.38
C GLY A 267 12.61 9.71 3.19
N VAL A 268 12.74 8.43 3.57
CA VAL A 268 11.75 7.73 4.40
C VAL A 268 12.24 7.62 5.84
N GLY A 269 13.41 7.01 6.05
CA GLY A 269 14.02 6.89 7.37
C GLY A 269 14.73 8.17 7.80
N LYS A 270 14.69 8.47 9.11
CA LYS A 270 15.42 9.61 9.67
C LYS A 270 16.93 9.41 9.48
N ASN A 271 17.57 10.36 8.80
CA ASN A 271 19.01 10.38 8.53
C ASN A 271 19.55 9.16 7.78
N VAL A 272 18.71 8.48 7.00
CA VAL A 272 19.14 7.35 6.16
C VAL A 272 19.84 7.88 4.92
N THR A 273 21.09 7.44 4.72
CA THR A 273 21.88 7.74 3.53
C THR A 273 21.85 6.58 2.54
N PHE A 274 22.26 6.84 1.29
CA PHE A 274 22.47 5.77 0.30
C PHE A 274 23.44 4.68 0.81
N MET A 275 24.46 5.08 1.58
CA MET A 275 25.42 4.13 2.15
C MET A 275 24.77 3.20 3.17
N ASP A 276 23.77 3.68 3.92
CA ASP A 276 23.03 2.84 4.87
C ASP A 276 22.16 1.81 4.14
N SER A 277 21.52 2.21 3.05
CA SER A 277 20.75 1.32 2.17
C SER A 277 21.67 0.23 1.58
N LEU A 278 22.80 0.62 0.99
CA LEU A 278 23.78 -0.30 0.42
C LEU A 278 24.35 -1.25 1.48
N LYS A 279 24.70 -0.72 2.66
CA LYS A 279 25.18 -1.53 3.78
C LYS A 279 24.14 -2.59 4.18
N ARG A 280 22.86 -2.21 4.28
CA ARG A 280 21.78 -3.14 4.60
C ARG A 280 21.65 -4.23 3.53
N GLU A 281 21.72 -3.87 2.26
CA GLU A 281 21.65 -4.83 1.15
C GLU A 281 22.81 -5.83 1.20
N ILE A 282 24.04 -5.35 1.40
CA ILE A 282 25.23 -6.21 1.55
C ILE A 282 25.08 -7.14 2.76
N ILE A 283 24.58 -6.65 3.90
CA ILE A 283 24.33 -7.49 5.08
C ILE A 283 23.34 -8.60 4.73
N HIS A 284 22.22 -8.28 4.09
CA HIS A 284 21.21 -9.28 3.71
C HIS A 284 21.74 -10.32 2.71
N LEU A 285 22.53 -9.90 1.73
CA LEU A 285 23.20 -10.81 0.80
C LEU A 285 24.13 -11.78 1.53
N LEU A 286 24.94 -11.27 2.47
CA LEU A 286 25.90 -12.05 3.24
C LEU A 286 25.27 -12.93 4.33
N CYS A 287 24.06 -12.60 4.80
CA CYS A 287 23.30 -13.45 5.73
C CYS A 287 22.95 -14.82 5.12
N SER A 288 22.90 -14.94 3.79
CA SER A 288 22.69 -16.22 3.09
C SER A 288 23.94 -17.12 3.05
N GLY A 289 25.09 -16.61 3.52
CA GLY A 289 26.38 -17.28 3.51
C GLY A 289 27.48 -16.42 2.86
N PRO A 290 28.76 -16.81 3.03
CA PRO A 290 29.88 -16.07 2.47
C PRO A 290 29.79 -16.02 0.94
N LYS A 291 29.88 -14.81 0.37
CA LYS A 291 29.91 -14.57 -1.08
C LYS A 291 31.25 -13.94 -1.46
N PRO A 292 31.85 -14.32 -2.61
CA PRO A 292 33.02 -13.63 -3.13
C PRO A 292 32.65 -12.20 -3.55
N PHE A 293 33.62 -11.28 -3.52
CA PHE A 293 33.42 -9.87 -3.90
C PHE A 293 32.78 -9.72 -5.29
N SER A 294 33.20 -10.53 -6.26
CA SER A 294 32.66 -10.52 -7.63
C SER A 294 31.18 -10.90 -7.75
N PHE A 295 30.60 -11.53 -6.72
CA PHE A 295 29.17 -11.82 -6.65
C PHE A 295 28.39 -10.66 -6.02
N ILE A 296 29.03 -9.84 -5.19
CA ILE A 296 28.42 -8.69 -4.50
C ILE A 296 28.45 -7.43 -5.38
N GLU A 297 29.40 -7.35 -6.32
CA GLU A 297 29.57 -6.22 -7.24
C GLU A 297 28.52 -6.15 -8.37
N ARG A 298 27.77 -7.24 -8.61
CA ARG A 298 26.71 -7.32 -9.64
C ARG A 298 25.34 -6.98 -9.08
#